data_AF-A0A9X2RNF7-F1
#
_entry.id   AF-A0A9X2RNF7-F1
#
_cell.length_a   1.000
_cell.length_b   1.000
_cell.length_c   1.000
_cell.angle_alpha   90.00
_cell.angle_beta   90.00
_cell.angle_gamma   90.00
#
_symmetry.space_group_name_H-M   'P 1'
#
loop_
_entity.id
_entity.type
_entity.pdbx_description
1 polymer ?
#
loop_
_entity_poly.entity_id
_entity_poly.type
_entity_poly.pdbx_seq_one_letter_code
_entity_poly.pdbx_strand_id
1 'polypeptide(L)'
;MSLTTAGKTPGPVRFYLACDHHGCTTHTTFDLVIPDPGPSRDDDLWGHLLHHTHTATPHIKELGWSYLHGNGYTCPTHQVPALPSAS
;
A
#
# COMPACT_ATOMS: atom_id res chain seq x y z
N MET A 1 -8.02 -0.49 -8.04
CA MET A 1 -7.22 -0.51 -6.79
C MET A 1 -6.08 -1.49 -7.00
N SER A 2 -4.84 -1.02 -6.91
CA SER A 2 -3.62 -1.83 -7.01
C SER A 2 -3.25 -2.57 -5.74
N LEU A 3 -3.82 -2.17 -4.60
CA LEU A 3 -3.66 -2.83 -3.32
C LEU A 3 -4.98 -3.43 -2.88
N THR A 4 -4.96 -4.72 -2.54
CA THR A 4 -6.08 -5.41 -1.88
C THR A 4 -5.57 -6.13 -0.65
N THR A 5 -6.45 -6.30 0.34
CA THR A 5 -6.08 -6.96 1.60
C THR A 5 -7.07 -8.06 1.95
N ALA A 6 -6.58 -9.09 2.62
CA ALA A 6 -7.38 -10.19 3.16
C ALA A 6 -6.92 -10.51 4.58
N GLY A 7 -7.86 -10.54 5.52
CA GLY A 7 -7.56 -10.74 6.94
C GLY A 7 -8.40 -9.80 7.81
N LYS A 8 -8.19 -9.87 9.13
CA LYS A 8 -8.82 -8.99 10.11
C LYS A 8 -7.77 -8.48 11.08
N THR A 9 -7.97 -7.26 11.56
CA THR A 9 -7.13 -6.65 12.59
C THR A 9 -7.89 -6.65 13.92
N PRO A 10 -7.21 -6.91 15.06
CA PRO A 10 -5.83 -7.38 15.20
C PRO A 10 -5.57 -8.76 14.58
N GLY A 11 -4.41 -8.95 13.96
CA GLY A 11 -4.03 -10.25 13.40
C GLY A 11 -3.25 -10.18 12.08
N PRO A 12 -3.00 -11.35 11.46
CA PRO A 12 -2.34 -11.42 10.16
C PRO A 12 -3.26 -10.86 9.07
N VAL A 13 -2.69 -10.01 8.23
CA VAL A 13 -3.32 -9.45 7.03
C VAL A 13 -2.40 -9.71 5.84
N ARG A 14 -2.96 -10.34 4.82
CA ARG A 14 -2.31 -10.54 3.52
C ARG A 14 -2.54 -9.31 2.65
N PHE A 15 -1.48 -8.84 2.03
CA PHE A 15 -1.48 -7.75 1.07
C PHE A 15 -1.15 -8.30 -0.31
N TYR A 16 -1.96 -7.96 -1.30
CA TYR A 16 -1.66 -8.14 -2.71
C TYR A 16 -1.47 -6.76 -3.34
N LEU A 17 -0.31 -6.56 -3.96
CA LEU A 17 0.09 -5.29 -4.56
C LEU A 17 0.46 -5.49 -6.04
N ALA A 18 -0.19 -4.77 -6.94
CA ALA A 18 0.07 -4.79 -8.38
C ALA A 18 0.50 -3.42 -8.89
N CYS A 19 1.36 -3.40 -9.92
CA CYS A 19 1.80 -2.16 -10.55
C CYS A 19 0.69 -1.56 -11.43
N ASP A 20 0.37 -0.28 -11.26
CA ASP A 20 -0.63 0.43 -12.07
C ASP A 20 -0.08 0.95 -13.41
N HIS A 21 1.24 0.83 -13.65
CA HIS A 21 1.81 1.19 -14.95
C HIS A 21 1.23 0.31 -16.08
N HIS A 22 0.73 0.95 -17.14
CA HIS A 22 0.06 0.26 -18.24
C HIS A 22 0.98 -0.80 -18.88
N GLY A 23 0.49 -2.04 -19.00
CA GLY A 23 1.24 -3.16 -19.56
C GLY A 23 2.23 -3.81 -18.59
N CYS A 24 2.35 -3.31 -17.36
CA CYS A 24 3.18 -3.94 -16.32
C CYS A 24 2.40 -5.06 -15.63
N THR A 25 2.99 -6.25 -15.54
CA THR A 25 2.41 -7.40 -14.82
C THR A 25 3.07 -7.66 -13.47
N THR A 26 3.97 -6.77 -13.05
CA THR A 26 4.68 -6.89 -11.78
C THR A 26 3.68 -6.79 -10.64
N HIS A 27 3.71 -7.80 -9.77
CA HIS A 27 2.93 -7.85 -8.56
C HIS A 27 3.76 -8.51 -7.45
N THR A 28 3.34 -8.29 -6.21
CA THR A 28 3.90 -8.97 -5.05
C THR A 28 2.79 -9.30 -4.06
N THR A 29 3.04 -10.29 -3.20
CA THR A 29 2.18 -10.65 -2.08
C THR A 29 3.04 -10.79 -0.84
N PHE A 30 2.57 -10.22 0.27
CA PHE A 30 3.24 -10.34 1.56
C PHE A 30 2.22 -10.34 2.69
N ASP A 31 2.62 -10.85 3.84
CA ASP A 31 1.78 -10.93 5.05
C ASP A 31 2.38 -10.03 6.13
N LEU A 32 1.56 -9.22 6.80
CA LEU A 32 1.96 -8.46 7.99
C LEU A 32 1.01 -8.78 9.14
N VAL A 33 1.55 -8.84 10.36
CA VAL A 33 0.73 -8.88 11.57
C VAL A 33 0.48 -7.44 11.99
N ILE A 34 -0.78 -7.01 11.98
CA ILE A 34 -1.19 -5.70 12.47
C ILE A 34 -1.74 -5.89 13.89
N PRO A 35 -1.05 -5.36 14.92
CA PRO A 35 -1.39 -5.61 16.32
C PRO A 35 -2.62 -4.84 16.79
N ASP A 36 -2.89 -3.69 16.18
CA ASP A 36 -3.94 -2.78 16.64
C ASP A 36 -5.18 -2.88 15.74
N PRO A 37 -6.40 -2.85 16.34
CA PRO A 37 -7.60 -2.67 15.55
C PRO A 37 -7.57 -1.30 14.87
N GLY A 38 -8.16 -1.21 13.67
CA GLY A 38 -8.46 0.09 13.06
C GLY A 38 -9.57 0.81 13.84
N PRO A 39 -9.76 2.12 13.62
CA PRO A 39 -10.87 2.84 14.22
C PRO A 39 -12.20 2.24 13.74
N SER A 40 -13.26 2.49 14.51
CA SER A 40 -14.61 2.14 14.08
C SER A 40 -15.00 2.99 12.86
N ARG A 41 -15.86 2.45 12.00
CA ARG A 41 -16.33 3.16 10.80
C ARG A 41 -17.06 4.46 11.14
N ASP A 42 -17.78 4.48 12.25
CA ASP A 42 -18.64 5.60 12.63
C ASP A 42 -17.82 6.73 13.28
N ASP A 43 -16.68 6.41 13.90
CA ASP A 43 -15.77 7.40 14.49
C ASP A 43 -14.82 8.01 13.45
N ASP A 44 -14.28 7.20 12.54
CA ASP A 44 -13.39 7.64 11.47
C ASP A 44 -13.49 6.70 10.25
N LEU A 45 -14.32 7.07 9.28
CA LEU A 45 -14.50 6.30 8.05
C LEU A 45 -13.19 6.14 7.26
N TRP A 46 -12.37 7.18 7.18
CA TRP A 46 -11.16 7.14 6.35
C TRP A 46 -10.06 6.34 7.03
N GLY A 47 -9.85 6.54 8.33
CA GLY A 47 -8.96 5.71 9.13
C GLY A 47 -9.38 4.24 9.10
N HIS A 48 -10.68 3.95 9.17
CA HIS A 48 -11.20 2.59 9.09
C HIS A 48 -10.86 1.91 7.76
N LEU A 49 -11.07 2.62 6.64
CA LEU A 49 -10.79 2.10 5.30
C LEU A 49 -9.30 2.00 4.99
N LEU A 50 -8.48 2.91 5.51
CA LEU A 50 -7.05 3.03 5.18
C LEU A 50 -6.12 2.38 6.21
N HIS A 51 -6.63 1.89 7.34
CA HIS A 51 -5.85 1.34 8.45
C HIS A 51 -4.76 0.37 7.98
N HIS A 52 -5.15 -0.68 7.24
CA HIS A 52 -4.21 -1.69 6.76
C HIS A 52 -3.12 -1.09 5.87
N THR A 53 -3.49 -0.21 4.95
CA THR A 53 -2.59 0.42 3.99
C THR A 53 -1.61 1.37 4.67
N HIS A 54 -2.08 2.19 5.63
CA HIS A 54 -1.23 3.07 6.41
C HIS A 54 -0.20 2.29 7.22
N THR A 55 -0.62 1.23 7.91
CA THR A 55 0.30 0.35 8.65
C THR A 55 1.32 -0.33 7.74
N ALA A 56 0.92 -0.76 6.53
CA ALA A 56 1.82 -1.43 5.59
C ALA A 56 2.74 -0.48 4.81
N THR A 57 2.49 0.84 4.81
CA THR A 57 3.21 1.81 3.97
C THR A 57 4.74 1.77 4.14
N PRO A 58 5.31 1.70 5.36
CA PRO A 58 6.76 1.58 5.53
C PRO A 58 7.32 0.33 4.85
N HIS A 59 6.68 -0.83 5.04
CA HIS A 59 7.12 -2.08 4.43
C HIS A 59 6.99 -2.08 2.90
N ILE A 60 5.91 -1.51 2.37
CA ILE A 60 5.73 -1.34 0.91
C ILE A 60 6.88 -0.50 0.32
N LYS A 61 7.31 0.55 1.02
CA LYS A 61 8.45 1.39 0.60
C LYS A 61 9.78 0.62 0.66
N GLU A 62 10.00 -0.20 1.69
CA GLU A 62 11.20 -1.06 1.80
C GLU A 62 11.30 -2.06 0.64
N LEU A 63 10.17 -2.57 0.15
CA LEU A 63 10.10 -3.39 -1.06
C LEU A 63 10.36 -2.61 -2.36
N GLY A 64 10.62 -1.30 -2.27
CA GLY A 64 10.90 -0.42 -3.40
C GLY A 64 9.64 0.04 -4.16
N TRP A 65 8.45 -0.15 -3.60
CA TRP A 65 7.22 0.32 -4.23
C TRP A 65 6.89 1.75 -3.78
N SER A 66 6.35 2.54 -4.70
CA SER A 66 5.96 3.93 -4.41
C SER A 66 4.50 4.17 -4.79
N TYR A 67 3.78 4.90 -3.96
CA TYR A 67 2.43 5.36 -4.28
C TYR A 67 2.50 6.71 -4.98
N LEU A 68 1.96 6.78 -6.19
CA LEU A 68 1.82 8.00 -6.97
C LEU A 68 0.36 8.47 -6.90
N HIS A 69 0.15 9.65 -6.31
CA HIS A 69 -1.19 10.19 -6.10
C HIS A 69 -1.97 10.28 -7.42
N GLY A 70 -3.20 9.75 -7.43
CA GLY A 70 -4.06 9.70 -8.62
C GLY A 70 -3.81 8.52 -9.57
N ASN A 71 -2.65 7.86 -9.48
CA ASN A 71 -2.26 6.77 -10.39
C ASN A 71 -2.17 5.41 -9.68
N GLY A 72 -1.89 5.39 -8.37
CA GLY A 72 -1.76 4.17 -7.58
C GLY A 72 -0.30 3.75 -7.38
N TYR A 73 0.00 2.46 -7.30
CA TYR A 73 1.32 1.96 -6.94
C TYR A 73 2.20 1.67 -8.16
N THR A 74 3.46 2.11 -8.10
CA THR A 74 4.50 1.85 -9.08
C THR A 74 5.51 0.87 -8.50
N CYS A 75 5.83 -0.17 -9.27
CA CYS A 75 6.81 -1.18 -8.87
C CYS A 75 8.27 -0.66 -9.01
N PRO A 76 9.24 -1.32 -8.33
CA PRO A 76 10.65 -0.91 -8.37
C PRO A 76 11.24 -0.80 -9.79
N THR A 77 10.76 -1.61 -10.74
CA THR A 77 11.28 -1.65 -12.11
C THR A 77 10.77 -0.51 -13.00
N HIS A 78 9.72 0.20 -12.58
CA HIS A 78 9.09 1.29 -13.33
C HIS A 78 9.10 2.61 -12.55
N GLN A 79 9.92 2.71 -11.49
CA GLN A 79 10.04 3.96 -10.77
C GLN A 79 10.51 5.06 -11.73
N VAL A 80 9.68 6.11 -11.85
CA VAL A 80 10.08 7.36 -12.46
C VAL A 80 11.14 7.98 -11.54
N PRO A 81 12.30 8.45 -12.05
CA PRO A 81 13.27 9.15 -11.22
C PRO A 81 12.58 10.27 -10.44
N ALA A 82 12.86 10.38 -9.15
CA ALA A 82 12.41 11.54 -8.38
C ALA A 82 12.91 12.80 -9.10
N LEU A 83 11.99 13.70 -9.48
CA LEU A 83 12.36 15.03 -9.98
C LEU A 83 13.34 15.62 -8.97
N PRO A 84 14.52 16.12 -9.39
CA PRO A 84 15.44 16.77 -8.47
C PRO A 84 14.70 17.91 -7.79
N SER A 85 14.66 17.90 -6.46
CA SER A 85 14.15 19.01 -5.67
C SER A 85 14.83 20.28 -6.16
N ALA A 86 14.04 21.25 -6.63
CA ALA A 86 14.55 22.57 -6.94
C ALA A 86 15.10 23.18 -5.65
N SER A 87 16.42 23.38 -5.62
CA SER A 87 17.13 24.17 -4.60
C SER A 87 16.78 25.65 -4.69
#